data_AF-A0A1Y1RCX8-F1
#
_entry.id   AF-A0A1Y1RCX8-F1
#
_cell.length_a   1.000
_cell.length_b   1.000
_cell.length_c   1.000
_cell.angle_alpha   90.00
_cell.angle_beta   90.00
_cell.angle_gamma   90.00
#
_symmetry.space_group_name_H-M   'P 1'
#
loop_
_entity.id
_entity.type
_entity.pdbx_description
1 polymer ?
#
loop_
_entity_poly.entity_id
_entity_poly.type
_entity_poly.pdbx_seq_one_letter_code
_entity_poly.pdbx_strand_id
1 'polypeptide(L)'
;MQTVKTITLSETEVKKSLFLAFLVPIERYETERSRLRKEHPKANHIAEATRKLDTMGRVEESFSDDGEPRGCAGMPILNVMRGHHLIDAALFVVRYFG
;
A
#
# COMPACT_ATOMS: atom_id res chain seq x y z
N MET A 1 -1.08 -5.25 -18.34
CA MET A 1 -0.68 -5.13 -16.92
C MET A 1 0.38 -4.05 -16.85
N GLN A 2 0.39 -3.26 -15.77
CA GLN A 2 1.34 -2.16 -15.56
C GLN A 2 2.18 -2.46 -14.33
N THR A 3 3.46 -2.09 -14.34
CA THR A 3 4.35 -2.27 -13.18
C THR A 3 4.95 -0.93 -12.75
N VAL A 4 5.48 -0.91 -11.54
CA VAL A 4 6.05 0.28 -10.90
C VAL A 4 7.56 0.10 -10.85
N LYS A 5 8.30 1.06 -11.43
CA LYS A 5 9.78 1.04 -11.43
C LYS A 5 10.39 1.95 -10.37
N THR A 6 9.66 2.98 -9.95
CA THR A 6 10.12 3.97 -8.99
C THR A 6 9.09 4.18 -7.92
N ILE A 7 9.55 4.46 -6.71
CA ILE A 7 8.66 4.79 -5.61
C ILE A 7 8.00 6.13 -5.90
N THR A 8 6.68 6.19 -5.75
CA THR A 8 5.88 7.41 -5.90
C THR A 8 5.14 7.67 -4.61
N LEU A 9 5.21 8.92 -4.15
CA LEU A 9 4.47 9.41 -2.99
C LEU A 9 3.35 10.33 -3.45
N SER A 10 2.18 10.18 -2.84
CA SER A 10 1.09 11.15 -2.93
C SER A 10 0.54 11.43 -1.55
N GLU A 11 0.10 12.66 -1.33
CA GLU A 11 -0.48 13.12 -0.07
C GLU A 11 -1.91 13.59 -0.29
N THR A 12 -2.79 13.34 0.68
CA THR A 12 -4.16 13.89 0.69
C THR A 12 -4.64 14.06 2.12
N GLU A 13 -5.33 15.17 2.38
CA GLU A 13 -6.02 15.41 3.64
C GLU A 13 -7.53 15.23 3.47
N VAL A 14 -8.17 14.49 4.38
CA VAL A 14 -9.62 14.30 4.42
C VAL A 14 -10.08 14.46 5.86
N LYS A 15 -10.94 15.45 6.11
CA LYS A 15 -11.51 15.71 7.44
C LYS A 15 -10.44 15.79 8.54
N LYS A 16 -9.35 16.54 8.30
CA LYS A 16 -8.17 16.71 9.17
C LYS A 16 -7.28 15.47 9.34
N SER A 17 -7.66 14.34 8.76
CA SER A 17 -6.81 13.15 8.72
C SER A 17 -5.91 13.22 7.49
N LEU A 18 -4.62 12.99 7.70
CA LEU A 18 -3.61 12.99 6.65
C LEU A 18 -3.34 11.56 6.16
N PHE A 19 -3.32 11.38 4.84
CA PHE A 19 -3.05 10.12 4.17
C PHE A 19 -1.84 10.28 3.25
N LEU A 20 -0.80 9.49 3.49
CA LEU A 20 0.38 9.39 2.64
C LEU A 20 0.37 8.05 1.93
N ALA A 21 0.19 8.08 0.61
CA ALA A 21 0.20 6.90 -0.23
C ALA A 21 1.58 6.69 -0.85
N PHE A 22 2.16 5.51 -0.65
CA PHE A 22 3.44 5.10 -1.22
C PHE A 22 3.21 3.95 -2.18
N LEU A 23 3.30 4.21 -3.49
CA LEU A 23 3.31 3.18 -4.52
C LEU A 23 4.75 2.74 -4.75
N VAL A 24 5.04 1.45 -4.58
CA VAL A 24 6.40 0.90 -4.62
C VAL A 24 6.50 -0.30 -5.56
N PRO A 25 7.68 -0.53 -6.17
CA PRO A 25 8.00 -1.81 -6.82
C PRO A 25 7.93 -2.97 -5.80
N ILE A 26 7.41 -4.14 -6.20
CA ILE A 26 7.23 -5.27 -5.28
C ILE A 26 8.55 -5.74 -4.65
N GLU A 27 9.65 -5.67 -5.39
CA GLU A 27 11.00 -6.05 -4.91
C GLU A 27 11.46 -5.21 -3.70
N ARG A 28 10.89 -4.02 -3.52
CA ARG A 28 11.19 -3.13 -2.39
C ARG A 28 10.21 -3.27 -1.23
N TYR A 29 9.15 -4.08 -1.37
CA TYR A 29 8.05 -4.17 -0.41
C TYR A 29 8.53 -4.32 1.04
N GLU A 30 9.34 -5.32 1.37
CA GLU A 30 9.78 -5.57 2.76
C GLU A 30 10.68 -4.46 3.31
N THR A 31 11.56 -3.91 2.46
CA THR A 31 12.45 -2.79 2.82
C THR A 31 11.63 -1.54 3.13
N GLU A 32 10.67 -1.21 2.27
CA GLU A 32 9.82 -0.03 2.42
C GLU A 32 8.85 -0.19 3.59
N ARG A 33 8.26 -1.38 3.77
CA ARG A 33 7.42 -1.69 4.94
C ARG A 33 8.15 -1.44 6.25
N SER A 34 9.40 -1.91 6.34
CA SER A 34 10.25 -1.70 7.51
C SER A 34 10.65 -0.24 7.68
N ARG A 35 10.95 0.47 6.57
CA ARG A 35 11.31 1.89 6.59
C ARG A 35 10.14 2.75 7.04
N LEU A 36 8.97 2.60 6.44
CA LEU A 36 7.77 3.38 6.74
C LEU A 36 7.33 3.21 8.19
N ARG A 37 7.39 1.99 8.75
CA ARG A 37 7.12 1.77 10.18
C ARG A 37 8.10 2.50 11.11
N LYS A 38 9.36 2.68 10.69
CA LYS A 38 10.37 3.43 11.45
C LYS A 38 10.23 4.95 11.27
N GLU A 39 9.92 5.41 10.06
CA GLU A 39 9.77 6.83 9.70
C GLU A 39 8.46 7.43 10.23
N HIS A 40 7.41 6.63 10.34
CA HIS A 40 6.08 7.06 10.76
C HIS A 40 5.64 6.40 12.09
N PRO A 41 6.41 6.53 13.19
CA PRO A 41 6.11 5.85 14.45
C PRO A 41 4.84 6.39 15.15
N LYS A 42 4.36 7.56 14.72
CA LYS A 42 3.13 8.19 15.22
C LYS A 42 1.91 7.98 14.30
N ALA A 43 2.07 7.24 13.21
CA ALA A 43 0.94 6.90 12.36
C ALA A 43 -0.05 6.02 13.15
N ASN A 44 -1.33 6.22 12.89
CA ASN A 44 -2.38 5.40 13.49
C ASN A 44 -2.42 4.03 12.83
N HIS A 45 -2.34 4.02 11.51
CA HIS A 45 -2.40 2.82 10.68
C HIS A 45 -1.47 2.99 9.48
N ILE A 46 -0.83 1.90 9.08
CA ILE A 46 -0.10 1.76 7.82
C ILE A 46 -0.71 0.56 7.09
N ALA A 47 -1.85 0.81 6.43
CA ALA A 47 -2.51 -0.21 5.63
C ALA A 47 -1.70 -0.48 4.36
N GLU A 48 -1.71 -1.72 3.88
CA GLU A 48 -0.88 -2.15 2.76
C GLU A 48 -1.65 -3.12 1.86
N ALA A 49 -1.32 -3.13 0.56
CA ALA A 49 -1.67 -4.21 -0.34
C ALA A 49 -0.57 -4.48 -1.35
N THR A 50 -0.53 -5.71 -1.86
CA THR A 50 0.43 -6.15 -2.87
C THR A 50 -0.26 -6.92 -3.97
N ARG A 51 0.28 -6.82 -5.19
CA ARG A 51 -0.08 -7.67 -6.33
C ARG A 51 1.21 -8.03 -7.04
N LYS A 52 1.49 -9.33 -7.19
CA LYS A 52 2.71 -9.82 -7.88
C LYS A 52 2.43 -11.10 -8.65
N LEU A 53 3.30 -11.42 -9.59
CA LEU A 53 3.27 -12.72 -10.25
C LEU A 53 4.04 -13.75 -9.42
N ASP A 54 3.45 -14.94 -9.24
CA ASP A 54 4.15 -16.11 -8.73
C ASP A 54 5.06 -16.73 -9.81
N THR A 55 5.78 -17.80 -9.45
CA THR A 55 6.69 -18.50 -10.37
C THR A 55 5.98 -19.18 -11.54
N MET A 56 4.65 -19.35 -11.47
CA MET A 56 3.80 -19.90 -12.52
C MET A 56 3.09 -18.81 -13.33
N GLY A 57 3.39 -17.52 -13.08
CA GLY A 57 2.75 -16.39 -13.75
C GLY A 57 1.30 -16.11 -13.29
N ARG A 58 0.89 -16.65 -12.14
CA ARG A 58 -0.43 -16.37 -11.54
C ARG A 58 -0.32 -15.14 -10.65
N VAL A 59 -1.42 -14.39 -10.56
CA VAL A 59 -1.47 -13.20 -9.71
C VAL A 59 -1.68 -13.62 -8.26
N GLU A 60 -0.70 -13.32 -7.40
CA GLU A 60 -0.79 -13.41 -5.94
C GLU A 60 -1.11 -12.02 -5.38
N GLU A 61 -2.09 -11.95 -4.48
CA GLU A 61 -2.57 -10.71 -3.89
C GLU A 61 -2.61 -10.83 -2.37
N SER A 62 -2.20 -9.76 -1.68
CA SER A 62 -2.25 -9.68 -0.21
C SER A 62 -2.67 -8.27 0.20
N PHE A 63 -3.28 -8.14 1.38
CA PHE A 63 -3.58 -6.85 1.98
C PHE A 63 -3.64 -6.93 3.51
N SER A 64 -3.45 -5.79 4.17
CA SER A 64 -3.64 -5.62 5.61
C SER A 64 -4.28 -4.27 5.90
N ASP A 65 -5.22 -4.28 6.84
CA ASP A 65 -5.91 -3.09 7.35
C ASP A 65 -5.12 -2.39 8.49
N ASP A 66 -4.06 -3.02 9.02
CA ASP A 66 -3.21 -2.51 10.12
C ASP A 66 -3.98 -1.93 11.32
N GLY A 67 -5.07 -2.60 11.72
CA GLY A 67 -5.90 -2.21 12.86
C GLY A 67 -7.09 -1.31 12.52
N GLU A 68 -7.25 -0.88 11.26
CA GLU A 68 -8.52 -0.34 10.76
C GLU A 68 -9.62 -1.42 10.83
N PRO A 69 -10.91 -1.03 10.82
CA PRO A 69 -12.00 -1.99 10.73
C PRO A 69 -11.80 -2.93 9.52
N ARG A 70 -12.07 -4.22 9.74
CA ARG A 70 -11.75 -5.28 8.77
C ARG A 70 -12.33 -4.97 7.39
N GLY A 71 -11.45 -4.93 6.39
CA GLY A 71 -11.78 -4.69 4.99
C GLY A 71 -11.97 -3.22 4.63
N CYS A 72 -11.72 -2.26 5.53
CA CYS A 72 -11.95 -0.84 5.26
C CYS A 72 -10.76 -0.09 4.67
N ALA A 73 -9.54 -0.64 4.69
CA ALA A 73 -8.36 0.05 4.17
C ALA A 73 -7.59 -0.81 3.16
N GLY A 74 -7.10 -1.98 3.55
CA GLY A 74 -6.28 -2.84 2.70
C GLY A 74 -7.01 -3.37 1.47
N MET A 75 -8.27 -3.80 1.61
CA MET A 75 -9.07 -4.27 0.48
C MET A 75 -9.41 -3.15 -0.53
N PRO A 76 -9.83 -1.94 -0.11
CA PRO A 76 -9.95 -0.79 -1.01
C PRO A 76 -8.66 -0.46 -1.76
N ILE A 77 -7.50 -0.48 -1.08
CA ILE A 77 -6.20 -0.30 -1.73
C ILE A 77 -5.98 -1.36 -2.82
N LEU A 78 -6.20 -2.63 -2.49
CA LEU A 78 -6.05 -3.73 -3.45
C LEU A 78 -6.99 -3.56 -4.67
N ASN A 79 -8.22 -3.12 -4.45
CA ASN A 79 -9.18 -2.86 -5.53
C ASN A 79 -8.74 -1.73 -6.46
N VAL A 80 -8.13 -0.67 -5.94
CA VAL A 80 -7.52 0.39 -6.77
C VAL A 80 -6.39 -0.20 -7.63
N MET A 81 -5.51 -1.01 -7.03
CA MET A 81 -4.44 -1.66 -7.79
C MET A 81 -4.97 -2.60 -8.88
N ARG A 82 -6.07 -3.33 -8.61
CA ARG A 82 -6.78 -4.16 -9.59
C ARG A 82 -7.35 -3.34 -10.74
N GLY A 83 -8.05 -2.24 -10.42
CA GLY A 83 -8.65 -1.34 -11.41
C GLY A 83 -7.64 -0.70 -12.37
N HIS A 84 -6.43 -0.40 -11.87
CA HIS A 84 -5.32 0.08 -12.71
C HIS A 84 -4.48 -1.03 -13.36
N HIS A 85 -4.86 -2.30 -13.16
CA HIS A 85 -4.12 -3.47 -13.62
C HIS A 85 -2.64 -3.47 -13.21
N LEU A 86 -2.35 -2.98 -11.99
CA LEU A 86 -1.00 -2.93 -11.41
C LEU A 86 -0.55 -4.32 -10.98
N ILE A 87 0.62 -4.75 -11.44
CA ILE A 87 1.26 -6.00 -11.06
C ILE A 87 2.72 -5.73 -10.70
N ASP A 88 3.29 -6.62 -9.89
CA ASP A 88 4.63 -6.48 -9.31
C ASP A 88 4.81 -5.13 -8.60
N ALA A 89 3.80 -4.78 -7.81
CA ALA A 89 3.75 -3.55 -7.04
C ALA A 89 3.16 -3.78 -5.64
N ALA A 90 3.49 -2.87 -4.73
CA ALA A 90 2.82 -2.72 -3.45
C ALA A 90 2.38 -1.27 -3.24
N LEU A 91 1.31 -1.07 -2.48
CA LEU A 91 0.86 0.26 -2.08
C LEU A 91 0.67 0.29 -0.56
N PHE A 92 1.30 1.26 0.09
CA PHE A 92 1.10 1.57 1.50
C PHE A 92 0.30 2.85 1.63
N VAL A 93 -0.59 2.92 2.62
CA VAL A 93 -1.26 4.15 3.04
C VAL A 93 -0.99 4.36 4.51
N VAL A 94 -0.15 5.35 4.80
CA VAL A 94 0.12 5.82 6.16
C VAL A 94 -0.97 6.83 6.52
N ARG A 95 -1.67 6.59 7.61
CA ARG A 95 -2.72 7.48 8.12
C ARG A 95 -2.28 8.12 9.43
N TYR A 96 -2.44 9.43 9.52
CA TYR A 96 -2.43 10.19 10.76
C TYR A 96 -3.83 10.70 11.07
N PHE A 97 -4.31 10.41 12.28
CA PHE A 97 -5.60 10.85 12.78
C PHE A 97 -5.53 12.29 13.29
N GLY A 98 -6.54 13.06 12.91
CA GLY A 98 -6.79 14.46 13.24
C GLY A 98 -8.14 14.84 12.69
#